data_AF-A0A014Q7B2-F1
#
_entry.id   AF-A0A014Q7B2-F1
#
_cell.length_a   1.000
_cell.length_b   1.000
_cell.length_c   1.000
_cell.angle_alpha   90.00
_cell.angle_beta   90.00
_cell.angle_gamma   90.00
#
_symmetry.space_group_name_H-M   'P 1'
#
loop_
_entity.id
_entity.type
_entity.pdbx_description
1 polymer ?
#
loop_
_entity_poly.entity_id
_entity_poly.type
_entity_poly.pdbx_seq_one_letter_code
_entity_poly.pdbx_strand_id
1 'polypeptide(L)'
;MPHLIAEEAALHFIHHYQRLLMEVVAHPSFPKPKSGEVPYLALLTQARGWMLEHPQVLQDALAALRQANDPLPGDVQSAVVSMRAGRWVYLRDTAHYSILLPVTAHECAQAYAVKSLTTRLRDMTGSSGLVLQTALMEYAGGIVTDGLVGTVAYLGPGYRESYGEYVAQAKAQGQFYQTQLPVIAPDPAVPKVAKPLRQSAKAVQAAKTPHKS
;
A
#
# COMPACT_ATOMS: atom_id res chain seq x y z
N MET A 1 -7.95 -19.53 -5.29
CA MET A 1 -8.80 -18.32 -5.23
C MET A 1 -8.41 -17.39 -6.38
N PRO A 2 -9.33 -16.67 -7.02
CA PRO A 2 -8.95 -15.71 -8.06
C PRO A 2 -8.10 -14.57 -7.48
N HIS A 3 -7.16 -14.05 -8.28
CA HIS A 3 -6.34 -12.87 -7.96
C HIS A 3 -7.18 -11.59 -7.86
N LEU A 4 -8.23 -11.55 -8.67
CA LEU A 4 -9.23 -10.50 -8.65
C LEU A 4 -10.36 -10.92 -7.71
N ILE A 5 -11.03 -9.95 -7.10
CA ILE A 5 -12.31 -10.22 -6.43
C ILE A 5 -13.42 -10.47 -7.47
N ALA A 6 -14.61 -10.87 -7.00
CA ALA A 6 -15.75 -11.04 -7.91
C ALA A 6 -16.09 -9.71 -8.60
N GLU A 7 -16.39 -9.77 -9.90
CA GLU A 7 -16.62 -8.58 -10.73
C GLU A 7 -17.73 -7.69 -10.16
N GLU A 8 -18.85 -8.27 -9.76
CA GLU A 8 -19.96 -7.55 -9.13
C GLU A 8 -19.51 -6.77 -7.88
N ALA A 9 -18.73 -7.43 -7.00
CA ALA A 9 -18.19 -6.79 -5.80
C ALA A 9 -17.18 -5.68 -6.14
N ALA A 10 -16.39 -5.85 -7.20
CA ALA A 10 -15.45 -4.84 -7.67
C ALA A 10 -16.17 -3.60 -8.23
N LEU A 11 -17.16 -3.80 -9.10
CA LEU A 11 -17.92 -2.71 -9.70
C LEU A 11 -18.76 -1.97 -8.66
N HIS A 12 -19.37 -2.71 -7.72
CA HIS A 12 -20.05 -2.13 -6.55
C HIS A 12 -19.11 -1.20 -5.77
N PHE A 13 -17.93 -1.70 -5.41
CA PHE A 13 -16.95 -0.88 -4.70
C PHE A 13 -16.54 0.36 -5.49
N ILE A 14 -16.13 0.18 -6.76
CA ILE A 14 -15.61 1.27 -7.61
C ILE A 14 -16.65 2.38 -7.75
N HIS A 15 -17.90 2.03 -8.05
CA HIS A 15 -18.98 2.98 -8.24
C HIS A 15 -19.21 3.83 -6.98
N HIS A 16 -19.36 3.19 -5.82
CA HIS A 16 -19.65 3.87 -4.57
C HIS A 16 -18.43 4.63 -4.02
N TYR A 17 -17.22 4.10 -4.17
CA TYR A 17 -15.99 4.75 -3.76
C TYR A 17 -15.69 6.01 -4.59
N GLN A 18 -15.88 5.95 -5.91
CA GLN A 18 -15.73 7.15 -6.76
C GLN A 18 -16.70 8.25 -6.36
N ARG A 19 -17.96 7.91 -6.07
CA ARG A 19 -18.94 8.87 -5.57
C ARG A 19 -18.50 9.52 -4.26
N LEU A 20 -18.03 8.74 -3.29
CA LEU A 20 -17.47 9.26 -2.04
C LEU A 20 -16.31 10.24 -2.29
N LEU A 21 -15.35 9.86 -3.15
CA LEU A 21 -14.22 10.73 -3.47
C LEU A 21 -14.65 12.03 -4.14
N MET A 22 -15.71 12.02 -4.94
CA MET A 22 -16.27 13.23 -5.53
C MET A 22 -16.91 14.16 -4.49
N GLU A 23 -17.56 13.61 -3.46
CA GLU A 23 -18.04 14.41 -2.31
C GLU A 23 -16.88 15.04 -1.53
N VAL A 24 -15.77 14.30 -1.37
CA VAL A 24 -14.54 14.86 -0.78
C VAL A 24 -13.99 16.00 -1.63
N VAL A 25 -14.00 15.88 -2.95
CA VAL A 25 -13.59 16.96 -3.88
C VAL A 25 -14.52 18.18 -3.77
N ALA A 26 -15.82 17.96 -3.59
CA ALA A 26 -16.81 19.03 -3.44
C ALA A 26 -16.68 19.77 -2.10
N HIS A 27 -16.06 19.13 -1.10
CA HIS A 27 -15.91 19.69 0.24
C HIS A 27 -15.19 21.07 0.22
N PRO A 28 -15.67 22.07 0.98
CA PRO A 28 -15.10 23.43 0.94
C PRO A 28 -13.61 23.51 1.32
N SER A 29 -13.13 22.60 2.18
CA SER A 29 -11.72 22.56 2.60
C SER A 29 -10.80 21.86 1.60
N PHE A 30 -11.34 21.15 0.61
CA PHE A 30 -10.51 20.43 -0.36
C PHE A 30 -9.71 21.43 -1.22
N PRO A 31 -8.39 21.24 -1.38
CA PRO A 31 -7.53 22.17 -2.12
C PRO A 31 -7.87 22.14 -3.61
N LYS A 32 -8.72 23.09 -4.03
CA LYS A 32 -9.13 23.21 -5.43
C LYS A 32 -7.96 23.66 -6.31
N PRO A 33 -7.86 23.16 -7.54
CA PRO A 33 -6.82 23.58 -8.49
C PRO A 33 -6.93 25.09 -8.76
N LYS A 34 -5.80 25.80 -8.73
CA LYS A 34 -5.76 27.26 -8.94
C LYS A 34 -6.07 27.67 -10.38
N SER A 35 -5.77 26.80 -11.35
CA SER A 35 -6.11 26.97 -12.77
C SER A 35 -5.84 25.67 -13.54
N GLY A 36 -6.54 25.50 -14.66
CA GLY A 36 -6.35 24.38 -15.58
C GLY A 36 -7.16 23.12 -15.24
N GLU A 37 -7.27 22.24 -16.23
CA GLU A 37 -7.87 20.92 -16.06
C GLU A 37 -6.91 20.02 -15.28
N VAL A 38 -7.41 19.40 -14.20
CA VAL A 38 -6.67 18.37 -13.47
C VAL A 38 -7.15 17.01 -13.95
N PRO A 39 -6.24 16.08 -14.31
CA PRO A 39 -6.63 14.73 -14.70
C PRO A 39 -7.48 14.06 -13.61
N TYR A 40 -8.60 13.47 -14.02
CA TYR A 40 -9.59 12.89 -13.10
C TYR A 40 -8.97 11.92 -12.07
N LEU A 41 -8.05 11.04 -12.51
CA LEU A 41 -7.36 10.11 -11.62
C LEU A 41 -6.45 10.79 -10.60
N ALA A 42 -5.81 11.90 -10.97
CA ALA A 42 -4.98 12.68 -10.05
C ALA A 42 -5.86 13.34 -8.98
N LEU A 43 -7.02 13.84 -9.38
CA LEU A 43 -8.01 14.43 -8.48
C LEU A 43 -8.55 13.40 -7.47
N LEU A 44 -8.93 12.20 -7.92
CA LEU A 44 -9.37 11.12 -7.03
C LEU A 44 -8.27 10.67 -6.07
N THR A 45 -7.03 10.57 -6.56
CA THR A 45 -5.86 10.23 -5.72
C THR A 45 -5.62 11.27 -4.62
N GLN A 46 -5.79 12.55 -4.95
CA GLN A 46 -5.68 13.65 -3.99
C GLN A 46 -6.83 13.63 -2.98
N ALA A 47 -8.07 13.41 -3.44
CA ALA A 47 -9.25 13.28 -2.58
C ALA A 47 -9.07 12.17 -1.54
N ARG A 48 -8.59 10.99 -1.98
CA ARG A 48 -8.27 9.88 -1.07
C ARG A 48 -7.28 10.29 0.02
N GLY A 49 -6.16 10.91 -0.37
CA GLY A 49 -5.16 11.38 0.60
C GLY A 49 -5.77 12.39 1.58
N TRP A 50 -6.54 13.34 1.05
CA TRP A 50 -7.15 14.40 1.83
C TRP A 50 -8.14 13.89 2.88
N MET A 51 -9.03 12.96 2.51
CA MET A 51 -10.01 12.40 3.46
C MET A 51 -9.36 11.56 4.56
N LEU A 52 -8.21 10.94 4.29
CA LEU A 52 -7.47 10.15 5.29
C LEU A 52 -6.65 11.04 6.23
N GLU A 53 -6.14 12.17 5.76
CA GLU A 53 -5.44 13.16 6.58
C GLU A 53 -6.41 14.02 7.41
N HIS A 54 -7.65 14.20 6.93
CA HIS A 54 -8.66 15.03 7.58
C HIS A 54 -9.93 14.22 7.86
N PRO A 55 -10.00 13.48 8.99
CA PRO A 55 -11.13 12.58 9.29
C PRO A 55 -12.49 13.27 9.28
N GLN A 56 -12.56 14.56 9.62
CA GLN A 56 -13.80 15.32 9.56
C GLN A 56 -14.35 15.43 8.13
N VAL A 57 -13.48 15.56 7.12
CA VAL A 57 -13.90 15.63 5.71
C VAL A 57 -14.57 14.33 5.28
N LEU A 58 -14.09 13.18 5.74
CA LEU A 58 -14.75 11.90 5.51
C LEU A 58 -16.15 11.86 6.16
N GLN A 59 -16.27 12.32 7.41
CA GLN A 59 -17.56 12.35 8.11
C GLN A 59 -18.56 13.28 7.41
N ASP A 60 -18.11 14.45 6.97
CA ASP A 60 -18.95 15.42 6.26
C ASP A 60 -19.38 14.89 4.89
N ALA A 61 -18.48 14.24 4.14
CA ALA A 61 -18.81 13.59 2.87
C ALA A 61 -19.85 12.46 3.05
N LEU A 62 -19.68 11.61 4.08
CA LEU A 62 -20.66 10.58 4.41
C LEU A 62 -22.02 11.17 4.83
N ALA A 63 -22.01 12.29 5.56
CA ALA A 63 -23.24 12.99 5.94
C ALA A 63 -23.95 13.61 4.72
N ALA A 64 -23.20 14.20 3.79
CA ALA A 64 -23.75 14.74 2.54
C ALA A 64 -24.44 13.65 1.71
N LEU A 65 -23.80 12.48 1.54
CA LEU A 65 -24.41 11.33 0.85
C LEU A 65 -25.72 10.87 1.51
N ARG A 66 -25.78 10.84 2.84
CA ARG A 66 -27.01 10.51 3.58
C ARG A 66 -28.10 11.56 3.38
N GLN A 67 -27.75 12.84 3.40
CA GLN A 67 -28.70 13.94 3.17
C GLN A 67 -29.26 13.93 1.74
N ALA A 68 -28.47 13.48 0.78
CA ALA A 68 -28.89 13.27 -0.61
C ALA A 68 -29.76 12.02 -0.81
N ASN A 69 -30.15 11.30 0.26
CA ASN A 69 -30.86 10.01 0.21
C ASN A 69 -30.13 8.92 -0.60
N ASP A 70 -28.81 9.00 -0.67
CA ASP A 70 -27.99 8.03 -1.40
C ASP A 70 -26.76 7.64 -0.57
N PRO A 71 -26.99 7.01 0.60
CA PRO A 71 -25.93 6.68 1.55
C PRO A 71 -24.95 5.66 0.98
N LEU A 72 -23.70 5.74 1.45
CA LEU A 72 -22.70 4.75 1.11
C LEU A 72 -23.11 3.36 1.65
N PRO A 73 -23.03 2.28 0.86
CA PRO A 73 -23.24 0.93 1.34
C PRO A 73 -22.34 0.58 2.52
N GLY A 74 -22.86 -0.18 3.48
CA GLY A 74 -22.16 -0.46 4.74
C GLY A 74 -20.83 -1.19 4.57
N ASP A 75 -20.75 -2.10 3.60
CA ASP A 75 -19.53 -2.83 3.24
C ASP A 75 -18.45 -1.91 2.66
N VAL A 76 -18.83 -0.98 1.78
CA VAL A 76 -17.92 0.03 1.22
C VAL A 76 -17.48 1.02 2.32
N GLN A 77 -18.40 1.43 3.20
CA GLN A 77 -18.07 2.28 4.34
C GLN A 77 -17.06 1.60 5.28
N SER A 78 -17.26 0.32 5.62
CA SER A 78 -16.31 -0.46 6.42
C SER A 78 -14.94 -0.59 5.74
N ALA A 79 -14.92 -0.80 4.42
CA ALA A 79 -13.66 -0.84 3.66
C ALA A 79 -12.91 0.49 3.76
N VAL A 80 -13.60 1.63 3.56
CA VAL A 80 -13.01 2.97 3.69
C VAL A 80 -12.48 3.23 5.10
N VAL A 81 -13.18 2.77 6.14
CA VAL A 81 -12.72 2.92 7.54
C VAL A 81 -11.46 2.10 7.82
N SER A 82 -11.33 0.91 7.22
CA SER A 82 -10.13 0.06 7.36
C SER A 82 -8.93 0.55 6.53
N MET A 83 -9.13 1.57 5.69
CA MET A 83 -8.21 1.94 4.63
C MET A 83 -6.86 2.46 5.16
N ARG A 84 -5.78 1.94 4.58
CA ARG A 84 -4.41 2.38 4.81
C ARG A 84 -3.78 2.80 3.48
N ALA A 85 -3.79 4.11 3.20
CA ALA A 85 -3.04 4.67 2.08
C ALA A 85 -1.58 4.86 2.45
N GLY A 86 -0.69 4.51 1.52
CA GLY A 86 0.74 4.65 1.76
C GLY A 86 1.58 4.15 0.60
N ARG A 87 2.89 4.06 0.88
CA ARG A 87 3.83 3.42 -0.04
C ARG A 87 4.01 1.96 0.36
N TRP A 88 3.97 1.09 -0.63
CA TRP A 88 4.04 -0.35 -0.48
C TRP A 88 5.06 -0.93 -1.43
N VAL A 89 5.83 -1.87 -0.93
CA VAL A 89 6.69 -2.73 -1.74
C VAL A 89 5.78 -3.76 -2.39
N TYR A 90 5.54 -3.61 -3.69
CA TYR A 90 4.91 -4.64 -4.50
C TYR A 90 5.97 -5.61 -5.02
N LEU A 91 6.13 -6.75 -4.32
CA LEU A 91 7.22 -7.68 -4.59
C LEU A 91 6.96 -8.52 -5.86
N ARG A 92 5.84 -9.23 -5.88
CA ARG A 92 5.45 -10.13 -6.98
C ARG A 92 3.98 -10.52 -6.90
N ASP A 93 3.49 -11.05 -8.01
CA ASP A 93 2.24 -11.79 -8.05
C ASP A 93 2.47 -13.28 -7.72
N THR A 94 1.43 -13.87 -7.15
CA THR A 94 1.23 -15.32 -7.10
C THR A 94 0.09 -15.68 -8.07
N ALA A 95 -0.34 -16.93 -8.08
CA ALA A 95 -1.54 -17.33 -8.83
C ALA A 95 -2.84 -16.70 -8.28
N HIS A 96 -2.82 -16.18 -7.04
CA HIS A 96 -4.05 -15.85 -6.29
C HIS A 96 -4.07 -14.47 -5.64
N TYR A 97 -2.94 -13.75 -5.62
CA TYR A 97 -2.81 -12.44 -4.98
C TYR A 97 -1.43 -11.83 -5.28
N SER A 98 -1.31 -10.52 -5.09
CA SER A 98 -0.05 -9.78 -5.05
C SER A 98 0.51 -9.76 -3.63
N ILE A 99 1.84 -9.83 -3.48
CA ILE A 99 2.50 -9.71 -2.17
C ILE A 99 2.96 -8.27 -1.96
N LEU A 100 2.39 -7.61 -0.97
CA LEU A 100 2.76 -6.25 -0.57
C LEU A 100 3.40 -6.23 0.82
N LEU A 101 4.40 -5.37 1.01
CA LEU A 101 5.03 -5.11 2.31
C LEU A 101 5.10 -3.60 2.58
N PRO A 102 5.13 -3.16 3.84
CA PRO A 102 5.49 -1.78 4.19
C PRO A 102 6.90 -1.43 3.68
N VAL A 103 7.16 -0.14 3.43
CA VAL A 103 8.48 0.36 2.97
C VAL A 103 9.46 0.56 4.14
N THR A 104 9.01 0.46 5.39
CA THR A 104 9.82 0.78 6.58
C THR A 104 10.72 -0.37 7.00
N ALA A 105 11.99 -0.05 7.32
CA ALA A 105 13.03 -1.03 7.65
C ALA A 105 12.89 -1.65 9.06
N HIS A 106 11.90 -1.23 9.85
CA HIS A 106 11.83 -1.51 11.29
C HIS A 106 10.44 -1.87 11.82
N GLU A 107 9.41 -1.89 10.97
CA GLU A 107 8.15 -2.47 11.39
C GLU A 107 8.32 -4.00 11.43
N CYS A 108 7.79 -4.63 12.48
CA CYS A 108 7.66 -6.08 12.58
C CYS A 108 7.29 -6.64 11.21
N ALA A 109 7.92 -7.74 10.78
CA ALA A 109 7.86 -8.25 9.40
C ALA A 109 6.41 -8.58 8.97
N GLN A 110 5.65 -7.56 8.57
CA GLN A 110 4.29 -7.71 8.08
C GLN A 110 4.33 -7.82 6.58
N ALA A 111 3.58 -8.77 6.05
CA ALA A 111 3.37 -8.91 4.62
C ALA A 111 1.90 -9.25 4.35
N TYR A 112 1.43 -8.81 3.20
CA TYR A 112 0.01 -8.80 2.88
C TYR A 112 -0.22 -9.56 1.56
N ALA A 113 -1.14 -10.52 1.59
CA ALA A 113 -1.73 -11.09 0.39
C ALA A 113 -2.86 -10.17 -0.06
N VAL A 114 -2.64 -9.45 -1.16
CA VAL A 114 -3.54 -8.40 -1.63
C VAL A 114 -4.17 -8.82 -2.96
N LYS A 115 -5.49 -8.78 -3.04
CA LYS A 115 -6.25 -8.96 -4.28
C LYS A 115 -6.46 -7.62 -4.98
N SER A 116 -6.70 -7.66 -6.28
CA SER A 116 -7.05 -6.46 -7.05
C SER A 116 -8.54 -6.42 -7.35
N LEU A 117 -9.08 -5.24 -7.65
CA LEU A 117 -10.49 -5.06 -7.97
C LEU A 117 -10.83 -5.71 -9.32
N THR A 118 -10.44 -5.08 -10.42
CA THR A 118 -10.76 -5.50 -11.80
C THR A 118 -9.52 -5.86 -12.62
N THR A 119 -8.35 -5.34 -12.25
CA THR A 119 -7.11 -5.46 -13.03
C THR A 119 -5.96 -5.78 -12.08
N ARG A 120 -5.08 -6.72 -12.45
CA ARG A 120 -3.94 -7.08 -11.58
C ARG A 120 -2.94 -5.94 -11.50
N LEU A 121 -2.23 -5.82 -10.38
CA LEU A 121 -1.20 -4.80 -10.22
C LEU A 121 -0.13 -4.88 -11.31
N ARG A 122 0.35 -6.08 -11.66
CA ARG A 122 1.34 -6.25 -12.75
C ARG A 122 0.85 -5.72 -14.09
N ASP A 123 -0.44 -5.87 -14.39
CA ASP A 123 -1.03 -5.42 -15.65
C ASP A 123 -1.16 -3.89 -15.67
N MET A 124 -1.40 -3.27 -14.51
CA MET A 124 -1.44 -1.81 -14.35
C MET A 124 -0.04 -1.17 -14.37
N THR A 125 0.96 -1.81 -13.76
CA THR A 125 2.31 -1.24 -13.60
C THR A 125 3.30 -1.70 -14.67
N GLY A 126 2.94 -2.71 -15.48
CA GLY A 126 3.80 -3.34 -16.47
C GLY A 126 4.90 -4.27 -15.91
N SER A 127 5.09 -4.31 -14.59
CA SER A 127 6.14 -5.10 -13.94
C SER A 127 5.87 -5.32 -12.45
N SER A 128 6.59 -6.26 -11.83
CA SER A 128 6.62 -6.45 -10.38
C SER A 128 7.97 -6.08 -9.78
N GLY A 129 8.08 -6.04 -8.46
CA GLY A 129 9.30 -5.68 -7.76
C GLY A 129 9.53 -4.18 -7.88
N LEU A 130 8.60 -3.40 -7.33
CA LEU A 130 8.58 -1.95 -7.34
C LEU A 130 7.95 -1.42 -6.05
N VAL A 131 8.22 -0.17 -5.73
CA VAL A 131 7.48 0.60 -4.73
C VAL A 131 6.35 1.33 -5.44
N LEU A 132 5.12 1.11 -4.99
CA LEU A 132 3.93 1.82 -5.45
C LEU A 132 3.28 2.58 -4.31
N GLN A 133 2.41 3.52 -4.66
CA GLN A 133 1.52 4.22 -3.76
C GLN A 133 0.09 3.80 -4.07
N THR A 134 -0.59 3.23 -3.09
CA THR A 134 -2.00 2.80 -3.18
C THR A 134 -2.58 2.71 -1.78
N ALA A 135 -3.88 2.43 -1.67
CA ALA A 135 -4.50 2.10 -0.40
C ALA A 135 -4.82 0.62 -0.30
N LEU A 136 -4.59 0.05 0.87
CA LEU A 136 -5.04 -1.29 1.25
C LEU A 136 -6.28 -1.17 2.13
N MET A 137 -7.24 -2.06 1.96
CA MET A 137 -8.47 -2.10 2.75
C MET A 137 -9.00 -3.53 2.88
N GLU A 138 -9.80 -3.76 3.90
CA GLU A 138 -10.55 -4.99 4.11
C GLU A 138 -11.86 -4.92 3.32
N TYR A 139 -12.01 -5.81 2.33
CA TYR A 139 -13.22 -5.84 1.51
C TYR A 139 -13.37 -7.20 0.80
N ALA A 140 -14.61 -7.63 0.57
CA ALA A 140 -14.92 -8.90 -0.10
C ALA A 140 -14.19 -10.12 0.50
N GLY A 141 -14.06 -10.16 1.83
CA GLY A 141 -13.43 -11.25 2.58
C GLY A 141 -11.90 -11.34 2.43
N GLY A 142 -11.25 -10.28 1.96
CA GLY A 142 -9.80 -10.23 1.76
C GLY A 142 -9.23 -8.82 1.96
N ILE A 143 -7.92 -8.71 1.81
CA ILE A 143 -7.25 -7.42 1.67
C ILE A 143 -7.19 -7.08 0.18
N VAL A 144 -7.64 -5.88 -0.19
CA VAL A 144 -7.68 -5.42 -1.58
C VAL A 144 -6.98 -4.06 -1.74
N THR A 145 -6.60 -3.72 -2.96
CA THR A 145 -6.26 -2.34 -3.31
C THR A 145 -7.49 -1.53 -3.70
N ASP A 146 -7.44 -0.21 -3.56
CA ASP A 146 -8.50 0.70 -4.00
C ASP A 146 -8.50 1.01 -5.51
N GLY A 147 -7.57 0.40 -6.27
CA GLY A 147 -7.42 0.61 -7.71
C GLY A 147 -6.74 1.94 -8.11
N LEU A 148 -6.46 2.83 -7.16
CA LEU A 148 -5.74 4.08 -7.41
C LEU A 148 -4.24 3.87 -7.12
N VAL A 149 -3.46 3.64 -8.18
CA VAL A 149 -2.05 3.25 -8.09
C VAL A 149 -1.14 4.31 -8.71
N GLY A 150 -0.13 4.75 -7.97
CA GLY A 150 1.00 5.52 -8.48
C GLY A 150 2.30 4.72 -8.36
N THR A 151 3.13 4.69 -9.40
CA THR A 151 4.45 4.03 -9.33
C THR A 151 5.50 5.01 -8.80
N VAL A 152 6.32 4.56 -7.84
CA VAL A 152 7.33 5.40 -7.18
C VAL A 152 8.75 5.03 -7.63
N ALA A 153 9.13 3.75 -7.57
CA ALA A 153 10.49 3.31 -7.90
C ALA A 153 10.54 1.81 -8.24
N TYR A 154 11.45 1.40 -9.11
CA TYR A 154 11.73 -0.03 -9.34
C TYR A 154 12.74 -0.57 -8.32
N LEU A 155 12.58 -1.83 -7.92
CA LEU A 155 13.51 -2.51 -7.03
C LEU A 155 14.57 -3.26 -7.84
N GLY A 156 15.84 -3.01 -7.54
CA GLY A 156 16.94 -3.83 -8.03
C GLY A 156 16.92 -5.26 -7.44
N PRO A 157 17.65 -6.22 -8.05
CA PRO A 157 17.63 -7.63 -7.64
C PRO A 157 17.92 -7.85 -6.15
N GLY A 158 18.94 -7.19 -5.60
CA GLY A 158 19.29 -7.34 -4.17
C GLY A 158 18.17 -6.91 -3.22
N TYR A 159 17.45 -5.83 -3.54
CA TYR A 159 16.27 -5.44 -2.75
C TYR A 159 15.15 -6.49 -2.85
N ARG A 160 14.92 -7.07 -4.04
CA ARG A 160 13.89 -8.09 -4.23
C ARG A 160 14.17 -9.34 -3.41
N GLU A 161 15.44 -9.76 -3.32
CA GLU A 161 15.87 -10.88 -2.48
C GLU A 161 15.63 -10.59 -1.00
N SER A 162 16.08 -9.43 -0.48
CA SER A 162 15.83 -9.05 0.93
C SER A 162 14.34 -8.99 1.27
N TYR A 163 13.51 -8.43 0.39
CA TYR A 163 12.06 -8.44 0.61
C TYR A 163 11.47 -9.86 0.54
N GLY A 164 12.04 -10.75 -0.27
CA GLY A 164 11.68 -12.17 -0.26
C GLY A 164 11.95 -12.85 1.09
N GLU A 165 13.07 -12.52 1.72
CA GLU A 165 13.40 -12.98 3.08
C GLU A 165 12.43 -12.41 4.12
N TYR A 166 12.06 -11.13 4.01
CA TYR A 166 11.07 -10.52 4.90
C TYR A 166 9.69 -11.17 4.77
N VAL A 167 9.28 -11.59 3.58
CA VAL A 167 8.06 -12.39 3.40
C VAL A 167 8.15 -13.74 4.10
N ALA A 168 9.31 -14.41 4.01
CA ALA A 168 9.51 -15.69 4.67
C ALA A 168 9.45 -15.54 6.20
N GLN A 169 10.08 -14.48 6.73
CA GLN A 169 10.02 -14.13 8.14
C GLN A 169 8.59 -13.81 8.61
N ALA A 170 7.85 -13.00 7.84
CA ALA A 170 6.45 -12.66 8.11
C ALA A 170 5.59 -13.92 8.26
N LYS A 171 5.75 -14.89 7.36
CA LYS A 171 5.04 -16.17 7.43
C LYS A 171 5.41 -16.98 8.65
N ALA A 172 6.71 -17.10 8.96
CA ALA A 172 7.19 -17.83 10.12
C ALA A 172 6.69 -17.23 11.45
N GLN A 173 6.46 -15.92 11.48
CA GLN A 173 5.99 -15.19 12.65
C GLN A 173 4.46 -15.04 12.71
N GLY A 174 3.71 -15.60 11.76
CA GLY A 174 2.25 -15.43 11.70
C GLY A 174 1.82 -14.01 11.33
N GLN A 175 2.71 -13.19 10.77
CA GLN A 175 2.49 -11.80 10.35
C GLN A 175 2.27 -11.68 8.83
N PHE A 176 1.84 -12.78 8.19
CA PHE A 176 1.41 -12.79 6.80
C PHE A 176 -0.12 -12.74 6.72
N TYR A 177 -0.66 -11.54 6.49
CA TYR A 177 -2.10 -11.26 6.56
C TYR A 177 -2.76 -11.40 5.19
N GLN A 178 -3.97 -11.96 5.17
CA GLN A 178 -4.71 -12.21 3.91
C GLN A 178 -6.13 -11.65 3.93
N THR A 179 -6.71 -11.50 5.11
CA THR A 179 -8.12 -11.13 5.29
C THR A 179 -8.31 -9.83 6.04
N GLN A 180 -7.40 -9.49 6.97
CA GLN A 180 -7.53 -8.35 7.86
C GLN A 180 -6.24 -7.56 7.93
N LEU A 181 -6.36 -6.24 8.02
CA LEU A 181 -5.28 -5.34 8.31
C LEU A 181 -5.14 -5.26 9.84
N PRO A 182 -3.99 -5.64 10.42
CA PRO A 182 -3.81 -5.53 11.85
C PRO A 182 -3.90 -4.05 12.27
N VAL A 183 -4.54 -3.81 13.41
CA VAL A 183 -4.54 -2.49 14.05
C VAL A 183 -3.09 -2.15 14.38
N ILE A 184 -2.56 -1.09 13.77
CA ILE A 184 -1.25 -0.58 14.16
C ILE A 184 -1.47 0.17 15.48
N ALA A 185 -0.99 -0.38 16.58
CA ALA A 185 -0.87 0.39 17.81
C ALA A 185 0.11 1.56 17.54
N PRO A 186 -0.18 2.79 17.99
CA PRO A 186 0.80 3.86 17.90
C PRO A 186 2.07 3.41 18.65
N ASP A 187 3.21 3.50 17.96
CA ASP A 187 4.50 3.00 18.42
C ASP A 187 4.84 3.60 19.80
N PRO A 188 5.12 2.80 20.86
CA PRO A 188 5.83 3.31 22.02
C PRO A 188 7.26 3.64 21.57
N ALA A 189 7.59 4.94 21.55
CA ALA A 189 8.90 5.53 21.24
C ALA A 189 10.06 4.52 21.05
N VAL A 190 10.46 4.33 19.78
CA VAL A 190 11.53 3.45 19.32
C VAL A 190 12.82 3.59 20.15
N PRO A 191 13.34 2.52 20.77
CA PRO A 191 14.72 2.48 21.26
C PRO A 191 15.68 2.54 20.05
N LYS A 192 16.60 3.51 20.05
CA LYS A 192 17.64 3.65 19.01
C LYS A 192 18.43 2.36 18.86
N VAL A 193 18.21 1.60 17.78
CA VAL A 193 19.00 0.41 17.47
C VAL A 193 20.37 0.82 16.95
N ALA A 194 21.41 0.31 17.62
CA ALA A 194 22.81 0.50 17.25
C ALA A 194 23.13 -0.11 15.87
N LYS A 195 24.02 0.55 15.13
CA LYS A 195 24.48 0.13 13.79
C LYS A 195 25.00 -1.32 13.83
N PRO A 196 24.76 -2.14 12.78
CA PRO A 196 25.33 -3.48 12.71
C PRO A 196 26.86 -3.41 12.60
N LEU A 197 27.57 -4.07 13.52
CA LEU A 197 29.00 -4.33 13.37
C LEU A 197 29.21 -5.26 12.16
N ARG A 198 29.87 -4.76 11.11
CA ARG A 198 30.48 -5.63 10.10
C ARG A 198 31.62 -6.41 10.76
N GLN A 199 31.42 -7.70 10.99
CA GLN A 199 32.51 -8.63 11.20
C GLN A 199 33.14 -8.97 9.85
N SER A 200 34.31 -8.41 9.57
CA SER A 200 35.17 -8.83 8.46
C SER A 200 36.02 -10.03 8.92
N ALA A 201 35.80 -11.19 8.29
CA ALA A 201 36.64 -12.37 8.47
C ALA A 201 37.66 -12.51 7.33
N LYS A 202 38.94 -12.50 7.74
CA LYS A 202 40.13 -13.24 7.24
C LYS A 202 40.74 -12.96 5.84
N ALA A 203 41.91 -12.32 5.90
CA ALA A 203 43.24 -12.79 5.48
C ALA A 203 43.41 -13.66 4.22
N VAL A 204 44.22 -13.14 3.28
CA VAL A 204 45.22 -13.91 2.51
C VAL A 204 46.51 -13.08 2.44
N GLN A 205 47.60 -13.64 2.98
CA GLN A 205 48.98 -13.18 2.78
C GLN A 205 49.51 -13.72 1.45
N ALA A 206 50.28 -12.92 0.71
CA ALA A 206 51.35 -13.43 -0.15
C ALA A 206 52.45 -12.37 -0.32
N ALA A 207 53.66 -12.79 0.04
CA ALA A 207 54.93 -12.09 0.10
C ALA A 207 55.34 -11.33 -1.18
N LYS A 208 56.09 -10.23 -1.00
CA LYS A 208 57.20 -9.81 -1.88
C LYS A 208 58.20 -8.95 -1.08
N THR A 209 59.42 -9.44 -0.97
CA THR A 209 60.63 -8.73 -0.51
C THR A 209 61.52 -8.42 -1.74
N PRO A 210 62.63 -7.65 -1.61
CA PRO A 210 62.79 -6.31 -2.17
C PRO A 210 63.68 -6.27 -3.44
N HIS A 211 63.69 -5.13 -4.14
CA HIS A 211 64.75 -4.80 -5.09
C HIS A 211 65.55 -3.57 -4.61
N LYS A 212 66.85 -3.77 -4.46
CA LYS A 212 67.87 -2.75 -4.17
C LYS A 212 67.96 -1.72 -5.29
N SER A 213 68.32 -0.49 -4.91
CA SER A 213 69.26 0.37 -5.65
C SER A 213 70.28 0.88 -4.65
#